data_AF-A0A243AW96-F1
#
_entry.id   AF-A0A243AW96-F1
#
_cell.length_a   1.000
_cell.length_b   1.000
_cell.length_c   1.000
_cell.angle_alpha   90.00
_cell.angle_beta   90.00
_cell.angle_gamma   90.00
#
_symmetry.space_group_name_H-M   'P 1'
#
loop_
_entity.id
_entity.type
_entity.pdbx_description
1 polymer ?
#
loop_
_entity_poly.entity_id
_entity_poly.type
_entity_poly.pdbx_seq_one_letter_code
_entity_poly.pdbx_strand_id
1 'polypeptide(L)'
;MKKWLLLLFSLLLLIPVPISAQKNENPKVLILYSSSDDQITSDTQILNTQVGHFTNNITIKSIKQLAEITDKSSYTHVIYIGEKQEELPTETKEFLENFSGPLLVLGQNIEQLSKRFSFITLKNEDINSDTIEYPTRKLKNTLEDERSIKILDTNGTILANALKGNTTYPLIVQQNNSYYVATPNLFDWISHYIGEVLFSYFGQKPTNNKVEAYLRLEDVHPAADINQLKEISELLKEKKMPYMITVIPVYTDPETGKTLHLKDKPELVDLLRSMQDDGAAIIMHGYTHQFYDSETGEGFEFWDVKTDQPIRQPKHEKPKTKDDFPNIEAYNTYVKKGEEFEEKYTTDHIEKGIQELVDAKLYPVAFEAPHYTMSQKGYEILSRYFSTYVGQLQLSDTTWKSMHSPAYRSTPSFLHGMKLIPETVGFIEEDKPHAIAKMKANAVSIAKLSDGVIGAFYHPYLGVKPLKEVLKDLESIPNIEWIDLQKETNEVKMKDIHITTNKDGIHVEKPTSASDVMDYIQQYGFFLILGFLIIVFLLLLRRAKKLES
;
A
#
# COMPACT_ATOMS: atom_id res chain seq x y z
N MET A 1 -47.60 -17.61 -46.48
CA MET A 1 -47.36 -16.56 -45.45
C MET A 1 -46.53 -17.06 -44.27
N LYS A 2 -46.93 -18.11 -43.53
CA LYS A 2 -46.14 -18.65 -42.38
C LYS A 2 -44.68 -19.03 -42.70
N LYS A 3 -44.41 -19.65 -43.85
CA LYS A 3 -43.03 -20.03 -44.25
C LYS A 3 -42.13 -18.84 -44.58
N TRP A 4 -42.70 -17.74 -45.06
CA TRP A 4 -41.94 -16.51 -45.35
C TRP A 4 -41.70 -15.68 -44.10
N LEU A 5 -42.63 -15.69 -43.13
CA LEU A 5 -42.40 -15.07 -41.81
C LEU A 5 -41.29 -15.77 -41.02
N LEU A 6 -41.23 -17.10 -41.06
CA LEU A 6 -40.16 -17.88 -40.42
C LEU A 6 -38.79 -17.59 -41.05
N LEU A 7 -38.72 -17.44 -42.38
CA LEU A 7 -37.49 -17.09 -43.08
C LEU A 7 -37.02 -15.66 -42.73
N LEU A 8 -37.96 -14.72 -42.60
CA LEU A 8 -37.67 -13.34 -42.20
C LEU A 8 -37.16 -13.26 -40.76
N PHE A 9 -37.76 -14.05 -39.85
CA PHE A 9 -37.32 -14.14 -38.45
C PHE A 9 -35.95 -14.81 -38.31
N SER A 10 -35.64 -15.82 -39.14
CA SER A 10 -34.31 -16.43 -39.17
C SER A 10 -33.24 -15.52 -39.77
N LEU A 11 -33.59 -14.64 -40.72
CA LEU A 11 -32.65 -13.64 -41.27
C LEU A 11 -32.39 -12.49 -40.29
N LEU A 12 -33.38 -12.10 -39.48
CA LEU A 12 -33.22 -11.07 -38.44
C LEU A 12 -32.30 -11.52 -37.28
N LEU A 13 -32.21 -12.83 -37.02
CA LEU A 13 -31.26 -13.41 -36.06
C LEU A 13 -29.82 -13.54 -36.61
N LEU A 14 -29.62 -13.33 -37.92
CA LEU A 14 -28.32 -13.35 -38.58
C LEU A 14 -27.73 -11.95 -38.78
N ILE A 15 -28.41 -10.90 -38.34
CA ILE A 15 -27.81 -9.56 -38.27
C ILE A 15 -26.84 -9.62 -37.09
N PRO A 16 -25.50 -9.53 -37.30
CA PRO A 16 -24.58 -9.37 -36.20
C PRO A 16 -24.97 -8.06 -35.52
N VAL A 17 -25.63 -8.16 -34.37
CA VAL A 17 -25.65 -7.04 -33.44
C VAL A 17 -24.18 -6.78 -33.17
N PRO A 18 -23.65 -5.57 -33.44
CA PRO A 18 -22.36 -5.21 -32.89
C PRO A 18 -22.59 -5.13 -31.38
N ILE A 19 -22.52 -6.28 -30.72
CA ILE A 19 -22.02 -6.32 -29.36
C ILE A 19 -20.62 -5.78 -29.55
N SER A 20 -20.46 -4.48 -29.30
CA SER A 20 -19.16 -3.94 -28.94
C SER A 20 -18.79 -4.72 -27.69
N ALA A 21 -18.17 -5.88 -27.89
CA ALA A 21 -17.29 -6.44 -26.90
C ALA A 21 -16.26 -5.33 -26.75
N GLN A 22 -16.47 -4.49 -25.74
CA GLN A 22 -15.53 -3.48 -25.34
C GLN A 22 -14.27 -4.26 -25.08
N LYS A 23 -13.37 -4.20 -26.05
CA LYS A 23 -12.08 -4.84 -26.00
C LYS A 23 -11.50 -4.34 -24.68
N ASN A 24 -11.32 -5.25 -23.72
CA ASN A 24 -10.69 -4.99 -22.43
C ASN A 24 -9.23 -4.62 -22.71
N GLU A 25 -9.01 -3.48 -23.35
CA GLU A 25 -7.73 -2.82 -23.38
C GLU A 25 -7.52 -2.28 -21.98
N ASN A 26 -6.42 -2.69 -21.36
CA ASN A 26 -6.02 -2.24 -20.04
C ASN A 26 -6.08 -0.69 -20.02
N PRO A 27 -6.88 -0.05 -19.14
CA PRO A 27 -7.07 1.40 -19.19
C PRO A 27 -5.74 2.13 -19.20
N LYS A 28 -5.54 3.03 -20.16
CA LYS A 28 -4.42 3.96 -20.19
C LYS A 28 -4.90 5.33 -19.72
N VAL A 29 -4.31 5.84 -18.64
CA VAL A 29 -4.78 7.02 -17.92
C VAL A 29 -3.76 8.15 -18.02
N LEU A 30 -4.23 9.35 -18.34
CA LEU A 30 -3.48 10.60 -18.22
C LEU A 30 -4.03 11.40 -17.04
N ILE A 31 -3.21 11.64 -16.03
CA ILE A 31 -3.49 12.58 -14.93
C ILE A 31 -2.78 13.90 -15.26
N LEU A 32 -3.55 14.94 -15.52
CA LEU A 32 -3.08 16.30 -15.65
C LEU A 32 -3.25 17.02 -14.32
N TYR A 33 -2.22 17.73 -13.87
CA TYR A 33 -2.30 18.50 -12.63
C TYR A 33 -1.92 19.96 -12.86
N SER A 34 -2.45 20.83 -12.01
CA SER A 34 -2.05 22.23 -11.92
C SER A 34 -1.93 22.65 -10.46
N SER A 35 -0.70 22.94 -10.04
CA SER A 35 -0.29 23.15 -8.64
C SER A 35 0.55 24.42 -8.49
N SER A 36 0.72 24.94 -7.27
CA SER A 36 1.35 26.24 -7.02
C SER A 36 2.79 26.35 -7.53
N ASP A 37 3.57 25.29 -7.44
CA ASP A 37 4.99 25.22 -7.80
C ASP A 37 5.27 24.34 -9.03
N ASP A 38 4.22 23.95 -9.76
CA ASP A 38 4.25 23.01 -10.88
C ASP A 38 4.83 21.62 -10.53
N GLN A 39 4.91 21.26 -9.24
CA GLN A 39 5.34 19.94 -8.79
C GLN A 39 4.16 18.99 -8.57
N ILE A 40 4.44 17.69 -8.60
CA ILE A 40 3.49 16.65 -8.18
C ILE A 40 3.24 16.81 -6.67
N THR A 41 1.98 16.92 -6.31
CA THR A 41 1.53 17.11 -4.93
C THR A 41 1.07 15.80 -4.30
N SER A 42 0.84 15.83 -2.98
CA SER A 42 0.25 14.71 -2.27
C SER A 42 -1.15 14.36 -2.81
N ASP A 43 -2.01 15.33 -3.12
CA ASP A 43 -3.33 15.07 -3.72
C ASP A 43 -3.22 14.39 -5.10
N THR A 44 -2.26 14.81 -5.93
CA THR A 44 -1.98 14.15 -7.21
C THR A 44 -1.54 12.70 -7.01
N GLN A 45 -0.73 12.42 -5.97
CA GLN A 45 -0.29 11.06 -5.64
C GLN A 45 -1.40 10.23 -5.00
N ILE A 46 -2.31 10.83 -4.23
CA ILE A 46 -3.53 10.16 -3.78
C ILE A 46 -4.33 9.69 -5.00
N LEU A 47 -4.55 10.53 -6.02
CA LEU A 47 -5.20 10.08 -7.26
C LEU A 47 -4.45 8.94 -7.94
N ASN A 48 -3.12 9.02 -8.01
CA ASN A 48 -2.29 7.94 -8.55
C ASN A 48 -2.54 6.61 -7.82
N THR A 49 -2.60 6.63 -6.47
CA THR A 49 -2.93 5.44 -5.67
C THR A 49 -4.33 4.90 -5.92
N GLN A 50 -5.34 5.76 -6.08
CA GLN A 50 -6.72 5.33 -6.36
C GLN A 50 -6.84 4.73 -7.77
N VAL A 51 -6.23 5.37 -8.77
CA VAL A 51 -6.20 4.88 -10.16
C VAL A 51 -5.43 3.56 -10.27
N GLY A 52 -4.38 3.40 -9.46
CA GLY A 52 -3.57 2.19 -9.37
C GLY A 52 -4.34 0.92 -9.07
N HIS A 53 -5.57 1.01 -8.54
CA HIS A 53 -6.45 -0.14 -8.38
C HIS A 53 -6.99 -0.67 -9.72
N PHE A 54 -7.24 0.21 -10.69
CA PHE A 54 -7.91 -0.10 -11.95
C PHE A 54 -6.94 -0.33 -13.11
N THR A 55 -5.72 0.22 -13.01
CA THR A 55 -4.67 0.08 -14.01
C THR A 55 -3.30 0.47 -13.46
N ASN A 56 -2.24 -0.09 -14.03
CA ASN A 56 -0.86 0.31 -13.81
C ASN A 56 -0.30 1.21 -14.94
N ASN A 57 -1.11 1.55 -15.94
CA ASN A 57 -0.70 2.37 -17.09
C ASN A 57 -1.11 3.83 -16.89
N ILE A 58 -0.36 4.52 -16.02
CA ILE A 58 -0.65 5.87 -15.55
C ILE A 58 0.48 6.81 -15.99
N THR A 59 0.11 7.88 -16.68
CA THR A 59 1.01 9.00 -16.98
C THR A 59 0.56 10.23 -16.18
N ILE A 60 1.48 10.88 -15.48
CA ILE A 60 1.22 12.13 -14.73
C ILE A 60 2.01 13.25 -15.38
N LYS A 61 1.34 14.36 -15.73
CA LYS A 61 1.98 15.54 -16.34
C LYS A 61 1.35 16.84 -15.84
N SER A 62 2.16 17.90 -15.77
CA SER A 62 1.63 19.25 -15.61
C SER A 62 0.77 19.61 -16.82
N ILE A 63 -0.29 20.41 -16.63
CA ILE A 63 -1.07 20.99 -17.73
C ILE A 63 -0.23 21.78 -18.74
N LYS A 64 0.97 22.25 -18.34
CA LYS A 64 1.94 22.96 -19.20
C LYS A 64 2.74 22.04 -20.11
N GLN A 65 2.76 20.74 -19.82
CA GLN A 65 3.56 19.73 -20.51
C GLN A 65 2.73 18.85 -21.44
N LEU A 66 1.47 19.18 -21.69
CA LEU A 66 0.61 18.41 -22.57
C LEU A 66 1.17 18.29 -23.99
N ALA A 67 1.85 19.33 -24.48
CA ALA A 67 2.50 19.35 -25.79
C ALA A 67 3.60 18.29 -25.94
N GLU A 68 4.22 17.86 -24.83
CA GLU A 68 5.26 16.82 -24.82
C GLU A 68 4.68 15.42 -25.10
N ILE A 69 3.37 15.25 -24.96
CA ILE A 69 2.67 14.00 -25.22
C ILE A 69 2.39 13.87 -26.71
N THR A 70 3.08 12.91 -27.35
CA THR A 70 3.00 12.64 -28.79
C THR A 70 1.73 11.88 -29.19
N ASP A 71 1.32 10.87 -28.43
CA ASP A 71 0.15 10.03 -28.73
C ASP A 71 -0.97 10.24 -27.70
N LYS A 72 -1.56 11.45 -27.72
CA LYS A 72 -2.69 11.81 -26.86
C LYS A 72 -3.92 10.93 -27.11
N SER A 73 -4.10 10.44 -28.34
CA SER A 73 -5.22 9.57 -28.74
C SER A 73 -5.20 8.19 -28.10
N SER A 74 -4.04 7.71 -27.64
CA SER A 74 -3.93 6.41 -26.99
C SER A 74 -4.52 6.36 -25.57
N TYR A 75 -4.75 7.52 -24.93
CA TYR A 75 -5.34 7.55 -23.60
C TYR A 75 -6.82 7.22 -23.67
N THR A 76 -7.24 6.29 -22.82
CA THR A 76 -8.63 5.85 -22.69
C THR A 76 -9.40 6.70 -21.68
N HIS A 77 -8.70 7.28 -20.71
CA HIS A 77 -9.23 8.01 -19.56
C HIS A 77 -8.34 9.22 -19.28
N VAL A 78 -8.94 10.35 -18.92
CA VAL A 78 -8.23 11.57 -18.51
C VAL A 78 -8.77 12.06 -17.17
N ILE A 79 -7.86 12.42 -16.27
CA ILE A 79 -8.17 13.08 -14.99
C ILE A 79 -7.46 14.43 -14.99
N TYR A 80 -8.15 15.49 -14.59
CA TYR A 80 -7.55 16.80 -14.35
C TYR A 80 -7.78 17.22 -12.90
N ILE A 81 -6.71 17.52 -12.17
CA ILE A 81 -6.76 18.11 -10.82
C ILE A 81 -6.25 19.55 -10.86
N GLY A 82 -7.14 20.50 -10.56
CA GLY A 82 -6.82 21.92 -10.47
C GLY A 82 -6.77 22.37 -9.01
N GLU A 83 -5.57 22.45 -8.43
CA GLU A 83 -5.38 22.88 -7.04
C GLU A 83 -5.37 24.40 -6.89
N LYS A 84 -5.07 25.13 -7.97
CA LYS A 84 -5.09 26.59 -8.01
C LYS A 84 -5.90 27.11 -9.18
N GLN A 85 -6.40 28.33 -9.03
CA GLN A 85 -7.05 29.04 -10.12
C GLN A 85 -5.98 29.57 -11.09
N GLU A 86 -6.07 29.20 -12.37
CA GLU A 86 -5.18 29.68 -13.42
C GLU A 86 -5.82 29.50 -14.81
N GLU A 87 -5.33 30.24 -15.79
CA GLU A 87 -5.76 30.04 -17.19
C GLU A 87 -5.17 28.74 -17.74
N LEU A 88 -6.03 27.85 -18.23
CA LEU A 88 -5.58 26.62 -18.88
C LEU A 88 -4.94 26.96 -20.24
N PRO A 89 -3.77 26.37 -20.58
CA PRO A 89 -3.22 26.49 -21.92
C PRO A 89 -4.25 26.09 -22.99
N THR A 90 -4.29 26.83 -24.11
CA THR A 90 -5.29 26.61 -25.17
C THR A 90 -5.35 25.16 -25.63
N GLU A 91 -4.19 24.53 -25.85
CA GLU A 91 -4.10 23.11 -26.24
C GLU A 91 -4.73 22.19 -25.17
N THR A 92 -4.49 22.47 -23.89
CA THR A 92 -5.05 21.71 -22.77
C THR A 92 -6.56 21.84 -22.69
N LYS A 93 -7.07 23.06 -22.81
CA LYS A 93 -8.50 23.31 -22.85
C LYS A 93 -9.18 22.60 -24.03
N GLU A 94 -8.61 22.72 -25.23
CA GLU A 94 -9.14 22.04 -26.42
C GLU A 94 -9.09 20.52 -26.31
N PHE A 95 -8.01 19.97 -25.74
CA PHE A 95 -7.89 18.54 -25.49
C PHE A 95 -8.96 18.04 -24.52
N LEU A 96 -9.13 18.68 -23.36
CA LEU A 96 -10.10 18.27 -22.34
C LEU A 96 -11.56 18.36 -22.84
N GLU A 97 -11.91 19.42 -23.59
CA GLU A 97 -13.23 19.60 -24.18
C GLU A 97 -13.56 18.56 -25.25
N ASN A 98 -12.58 18.18 -26.08
CA ASN A 98 -12.79 17.30 -27.22
C ASN A 98 -12.47 15.82 -26.93
N PHE A 99 -11.92 15.49 -25.75
CA PHE A 99 -11.60 14.12 -25.39
C PHE A 99 -12.87 13.25 -25.32
N SER A 100 -12.96 12.22 -26.15
CA SER A 100 -14.18 11.40 -26.28
C SER A 100 -14.39 10.39 -25.13
N GLY A 101 -13.31 10.02 -24.42
CA GLY A 101 -13.36 9.08 -23.29
C GLY A 101 -13.79 9.74 -21.98
N PRO A 102 -13.85 8.98 -20.87
CA PRO A 102 -14.20 9.51 -19.56
C PRO A 102 -13.24 10.60 -19.07
N LEU A 103 -13.80 11.72 -18.60
CA LEU A 103 -13.05 12.84 -18.02
C LEU A 103 -13.52 13.11 -16.60
N LEU A 104 -12.58 13.06 -15.65
CA LEU A 104 -12.78 13.46 -14.26
C LEU A 104 -12.04 14.77 -14.02
N VAL A 105 -12.73 15.80 -13.53
CA VAL A 105 -12.12 17.08 -13.14
C VAL A 105 -12.30 17.32 -11.65
N LEU A 106 -11.27 17.79 -10.96
CA LEU A 106 -11.30 18.08 -9.54
C LEU A 106 -10.91 19.54 -9.28
N GLY A 107 -11.68 20.22 -8.44
CA GLY A 107 -11.34 21.54 -7.93
C GLY A 107 -11.55 22.69 -8.92
N GLN A 108 -10.47 23.43 -9.19
CA GLN A 108 -10.48 24.72 -9.88
C GLN A 108 -10.57 24.59 -11.41
N ASN A 109 -10.86 25.71 -12.10
CA ASN A 109 -10.76 25.91 -13.55
C ASN A 109 -11.80 25.18 -14.42
N ILE A 110 -12.79 24.49 -13.83
CA ILE A 110 -13.88 23.81 -14.55
C ILE A 110 -14.71 24.76 -15.42
N GLU A 111 -14.83 26.05 -15.02
CA GLU A 111 -15.56 27.08 -15.76
C GLU A 111 -14.98 27.37 -17.15
N GLN A 112 -13.72 26.99 -17.37
CA GLN A 112 -13.06 27.12 -18.66
C GLN A 112 -13.44 25.99 -19.64
N LEU A 113 -14.08 24.91 -19.16
CA LEU A 113 -14.53 23.74 -19.92
C LEU A 113 -16.06 23.76 -20.15
N SER A 114 -16.56 24.91 -20.60
CA SER A 114 -17.99 25.26 -20.61
C SER A 114 -18.86 24.45 -21.57
N LYS A 115 -18.30 23.77 -22.58
CA LYS A 115 -19.12 22.93 -23.47
C LYS A 115 -19.43 21.60 -22.79
N ARG A 116 -18.38 20.89 -22.36
CA ARG A 116 -18.47 19.56 -21.74
C ARG A 116 -19.08 19.58 -20.34
N PHE A 117 -18.81 20.62 -19.56
CA PHE A 117 -19.34 20.79 -18.20
C PHE A 117 -20.45 21.85 -18.11
N SER A 118 -21.16 22.10 -19.21
CA SER A 118 -22.33 23.00 -19.25
C SER A 118 -23.45 22.66 -18.26
N PHE A 119 -23.44 21.46 -17.68
CA PHE A 119 -24.36 21.02 -16.64
C PHE A 119 -23.98 21.46 -15.22
N ILE A 120 -22.90 22.23 -15.06
CA ILE A 120 -22.41 22.77 -13.78
C ILE A 120 -22.37 24.30 -13.85
N THR A 121 -22.83 24.96 -12.80
CA THR A 121 -22.63 26.40 -12.61
C THR A 121 -22.08 26.64 -11.21
N LEU A 122 -20.81 27.05 -11.12
CA LEU A 122 -20.17 27.37 -9.84
C LEU A 122 -20.70 28.68 -9.27
N LYS A 123 -20.76 28.77 -7.94
CA LYS A 123 -20.91 30.03 -7.21
C LYS A 123 -19.53 30.57 -6.86
N ASN A 124 -19.48 31.85 -6.49
CA ASN A 124 -18.23 32.53 -6.11
C ASN A 124 -17.75 32.17 -4.70
N GLU A 125 -18.57 31.48 -3.92
CA GLU A 125 -18.30 31.13 -2.52
C GLU A 125 -18.09 29.62 -2.40
N ASP A 126 -17.19 29.25 -1.49
CA ASP A 126 -16.97 27.88 -1.07
C ASP A 126 -17.55 27.68 0.34
N ILE A 127 -17.89 26.45 0.67
CA ILE A 127 -18.22 26.05 2.04
C ILE A 127 -17.11 25.20 2.62
N ASN A 128 -16.85 25.40 3.91
CA ASN A 128 -16.11 24.42 4.70
C ASN A 128 -17.07 23.35 5.22
N SER A 129 -16.71 22.08 5.02
CA SER A 129 -17.46 20.92 5.49
C SER A 129 -16.50 19.86 6.03
N ASP A 130 -16.84 19.29 7.17
CA ASP A 130 -16.17 18.15 7.79
C ASP A 130 -16.97 16.86 7.60
N THR A 131 -18.04 16.84 6.81
CA THR A 131 -18.95 15.69 6.76
C THR A 131 -19.36 15.42 5.33
N ILE A 132 -19.15 14.18 4.88
CA ILE A 132 -19.50 13.74 3.53
C ILE A 132 -20.40 12.52 3.57
N GLU A 133 -21.21 12.33 2.53
CA GLU A 133 -22.08 11.16 2.39
C GLU A 133 -22.18 10.66 0.95
N TYR A 134 -22.27 9.34 0.79
CA TYR A 134 -22.52 8.66 -0.47
C TYR A 134 -23.86 7.92 -0.32
N PRO A 135 -24.99 8.53 -0.75
CA PRO A 135 -26.32 8.03 -0.42
C PRO A 135 -26.60 6.60 -0.90
N THR A 136 -26.19 6.24 -2.12
CA THR A 136 -26.43 4.90 -2.69
C THR A 136 -25.63 3.82 -1.97
N ARG A 137 -24.47 4.17 -1.41
CA ARG A 137 -23.63 3.30 -0.57
C ARG A 137 -24.00 3.33 0.91
N LYS A 138 -24.95 4.19 1.31
CA LYS A 138 -25.32 4.45 2.72
C LYS A 138 -24.08 4.74 3.58
N LEU A 139 -23.16 5.49 3.00
CA LEU A 139 -21.89 5.86 3.61
C LEU A 139 -22.00 7.31 4.08
N LYS A 140 -21.48 7.59 5.28
CA LYS A 140 -21.43 8.93 5.86
C LYS A 140 -20.28 8.98 6.82
N ASN A 141 -19.34 9.90 6.60
CA ASN A 141 -18.10 9.99 7.34
C ASN A 141 -17.83 11.44 7.74
N THR A 142 -17.21 11.60 8.90
CA THR A 142 -16.68 12.87 9.37
C THR A 142 -15.18 12.90 9.07
N LEU A 143 -14.73 14.03 8.53
CA LEU A 143 -13.36 14.33 8.20
C LEU A 143 -12.62 14.85 9.44
N GLU A 144 -11.32 14.61 9.52
CA GLU A 144 -10.48 15.08 10.61
C GLU A 144 -10.37 16.60 10.64
N ASP A 145 -10.32 17.25 9.47
CA ASP A 145 -10.51 18.69 9.36
C ASP A 145 -11.52 19.06 8.27
N GLU A 146 -12.11 20.24 8.42
CA GLU A 146 -12.96 20.84 7.40
C GLU A 146 -12.22 20.94 6.06
N ARG A 147 -12.93 20.64 4.98
CA ARG A 147 -12.45 20.82 3.61
C ARG A 147 -13.25 21.93 2.93
N SER A 148 -12.55 22.75 2.16
CA SER A 148 -13.17 23.73 1.29
C SER A 148 -13.79 23.03 0.07
N ILE A 149 -15.10 23.14 -0.06
CA ILE A 149 -15.93 22.53 -1.10
C ILE A 149 -16.60 23.65 -1.90
N LYS A 150 -16.45 23.59 -3.22
CA LYS A 150 -17.09 24.54 -4.14
C LYS A 150 -18.61 24.38 -4.14
N ILE A 151 -19.32 25.50 -4.03
CA ILE A 151 -20.77 25.50 -4.18
C ILE A 151 -21.10 25.49 -5.68
N LEU A 152 -22.00 24.61 -6.09
CA LEU A 152 -22.42 24.48 -7.48
C LEU A 152 -23.91 24.18 -7.61
N ASP A 153 -24.51 24.70 -8.67
CA ASP A 153 -25.79 24.20 -9.20
C ASP A 153 -25.50 23.19 -10.32
N THR A 154 -26.31 22.13 -10.41
CA THR A 154 -26.12 21.12 -11.45
C THR A 154 -27.44 20.48 -11.93
N ASN A 155 -27.48 20.13 -13.21
CA ASN A 155 -28.47 19.23 -13.80
C ASN A 155 -27.94 17.79 -13.98
N GLY A 156 -26.72 17.51 -13.49
CA GLY A 156 -26.11 16.19 -13.48
C GLY A 156 -26.64 15.32 -12.35
N THR A 157 -26.21 14.06 -12.35
CA THR A 157 -26.46 13.13 -11.24
C THR A 157 -25.47 13.41 -10.12
N ILE A 158 -25.97 13.64 -8.90
CA ILE A 158 -25.14 13.81 -7.71
C ILE A 158 -24.85 12.43 -7.13
N LEU A 159 -23.58 12.07 -7.05
CA LEU A 159 -23.11 10.78 -6.54
C LEU A 159 -22.81 10.84 -5.03
N ALA A 160 -22.18 11.93 -4.60
CA ALA A 160 -21.84 12.19 -3.20
C ALA A 160 -22.07 13.65 -2.83
N ASN A 161 -22.29 13.90 -1.54
CA ASN A 161 -22.54 15.22 -0.98
C ASN A 161 -21.56 15.58 0.14
N ALA A 162 -21.32 16.87 0.32
CA ALA A 162 -20.78 17.47 1.53
C ALA A 162 -21.92 18.09 2.35
N LEU A 163 -21.80 18.10 3.68
CA LEU A 163 -22.82 18.59 4.60
C LEU A 163 -22.26 19.75 5.43
N LYS A 164 -23.03 20.82 5.56
CA LYS A 164 -22.76 21.92 6.49
C LYS A 164 -24.01 22.21 7.31
N GLY A 165 -24.00 21.79 8.57
CA GLY A 165 -25.21 21.76 9.39
C GLY A 165 -26.27 20.83 8.78
N ASN A 166 -27.47 21.37 8.53
CA ASN A 166 -28.57 20.63 7.90
C ASN A 166 -28.63 20.79 6.37
N THR A 167 -27.67 21.51 5.77
CA THR A 167 -27.65 21.78 4.33
C THR A 167 -26.69 20.83 3.63
N THR A 168 -27.12 20.32 2.47
CA THR A 168 -26.39 19.38 1.63
C THR A 168 -25.92 20.09 0.36
N TYR A 169 -24.65 19.88 0.00
CA TYR A 169 -24.00 20.48 -1.17
C TYR A 169 -23.43 19.36 -2.05
N PRO A 170 -23.59 19.41 -3.39
CA PRO A 170 -23.01 18.41 -4.28
C PRO A 170 -21.49 18.37 -4.15
N LEU A 171 -20.93 17.18 -3.89
CA LEU A 171 -19.48 16.97 -3.81
C LEU A 171 -18.94 16.30 -5.06
N ILE A 172 -19.58 15.21 -5.51
CA ILE A 172 -19.21 14.52 -6.74
C ILE A 172 -20.44 14.45 -7.65
N VAL A 173 -20.30 14.96 -8.87
CA VAL A 173 -21.38 15.02 -9.85
C VAL A 173 -20.96 14.41 -11.17
N GLN A 174 -21.91 13.81 -11.88
CA GLN A 174 -21.67 13.13 -13.14
C GLN A 174 -22.74 13.52 -14.17
N GLN A 175 -22.32 13.73 -15.41
CA GLN A 175 -23.21 13.67 -16.57
C GLN A 175 -22.51 12.95 -17.72
N ASN A 176 -23.15 11.91 -18.27
CA ASN A 176 -22.56 11.02 -19.28
C ASN A 176 -21.21 10.46 -18.79
N ASN A 177 -20.13 10.70 -19.52
CA ASN A 177 -18.76 10.30 -19.19
C ASN A 177 -17.92 11.46 -18.59
N SER A 178 -18.57 12.52 -18.10
CA SER A 178 -17.93 13.67 -17.46
C SER A 178 -18.25 13.67 -15.98
N TYR A 179 -17.21 13.72 -15.15
CA TYR A 179 -17.28 13.69 -13.69
C TYR A 179 -16.61 14.93 -13.12
N TYR A 180 -17.18 15.49 -12.05
CA TYR A 180 -16.60 16.63 -11.35
C TYR A 180 -16.60 16.41 -9.85
N VAL A 181 -15.47 16.72 -9.20
CA VAL A 181 -15.31 16.76 -7.74
C VAL A 181 -15.12 18.21 -7.30
N ALA A 182 -15.97 18.67 -6.39
CA ALA A 182 -16.04 20.06 -5.96
C ALA A 182 -14.87 20.52 -5.05
N THR A 183 -13.83 19.70 -4.90
CA THR A 183 -12.62 20.05 -4.15
C THR A 183 -11.40 19.36 -4.77
N PRO A 184 -10.22 19.99 -4.76
CA PRO A 184 -8.97 19.32 -5.12
C PRO A 184 -8.30 18.63 -3.91
N ASN A 185 -8.78 18.84 -2.67
CA ASN A 185 -8.18 18.23 -1.48
C ASN A 185 -8.75 16.82 -1.25
N LEU A 186 -7.87 15.83 -1.27
CA LEU A 186 -8.23 14.42 -1.31
C LEU A 186 -7.84 13.65 -0.05
N PHE A 187 -7.20 14.30 0.92
CA PHE A 187 -6.88 13.65 2.18
C PHE A 187 -8.15 13.15 2.89
N ASP A 188 -7.96 12.14 3.74
CA ASP A 188 -9.03 11.52 4.52
C ASP A 188 -10.09 10.83 3.63
N TRP A 189 -11.34 10.73 4.08
CA TRP A 189 -12.41 9.99 3.41
C TRP A 189 -12.78 10.50 2.00
N ILE A 190 -12.35 11.70 1.60
CA ILE A 190 -12.60 12.21 0.23
C ILE A 190 -12.00 11.26 -0.81
N SER A 191 -10.77 10.76 -0.59
CA SER A 191 -10.11 9.84 -1.51
C SER A 191 -10.87 8.51 -1.69
N HIS A 192 -11.44 7.98 -0.60
CA HIS A 192 -12.17 6.70 -0.61
C HIS A 192 -13.46 6.81 -1.43
N TYR A 193 -14.13 7.97 -1.33
CA TYR A 193 -15.32 8.27 -2.11
C TYR A 193 -15.00 8.42 -3.60
N ILE A 194 -13.87 9.07 -3.92
CA ILE A 194 -13.39 9.16 -5.30
C ILE A 194 -13.07 7.76 -5.84
N GLY A 195 -12.32 6.95 -5.10
CA GLY A 195 -11.99 5.59 -5.54
C GLY A 195 -13.23 4.71 -5.75
N GLU A 196 -14.30 4.93 -4.99
CA GLU A 196 -15.59 4.26 -5.24
C GLU A 196 -16.26 4.75 -6.53
N VAL A 197 -16.18 6.05 -6.85
CA VAL A 197 -16.67 6.60 -8.13
C VAL A 197 -15.87 6.04 -9.31
N LEU A 198 -14.58 5.75 -9.12
CA LEU A 198 -13.70 5.26 -10.19
C LEU A 198 -14.17 3.92 -10.80
N PHE A 199 -14.90 3.07 -10.06
CA PHE A 199 -15.53 1.86 -10.65
C PHE A 199 -16.44 2.20 -11.83
N SER A 200 -17.31 3.20 -11.66
CA SER A 200 -18.20 3.65 -12.72
C SER A 200 -17.45 4.36 -13.84
N TYR A 201 -16.43 5.14 -13.48
CA TYR A 201 -15.59 5.89 -14.43
C TYR A 201 -14.82 4.96 -15.37
N PHE A 202 -14.25 3.87 -14.85
CA PHE A 202 -13.55 2.85 -15.64
C PHE A 202 -14.48 1.79 -16.24
N GLY A 203 -15.76 1.76 -15.87
CA GLY A 203 -16.69 0.69 -16.25
C GLY A 203 -16.29 -0.69 -15.72
N GLN A 204 -15.53 -0.73 -14.62
CA GLN A 204 -15.06 -1.97 -13.99
C GLN A 204 -15.98 -2.38 -12.85
N LYS A 205 -16.04 -3.68 -12.57
CA LYS A 205 -16.80 -4.26 -11.46
C LYS A 205 -15.86 -4.60 -10.32
N PRO A 206 -16.38 -4.69 -9.08
CA PRO A 206 -15.60 -5.21 -7.95
C PRO A 206 -14.95 -6.56 -8.29
N THR A 207 -13.73 -6.77 -7.81
CA THR A 207 -12.96 -8.00 -8.03
C THR A 207 -13.65 -9.22 -7.44
N ASN A 208 -14.31 -9.06 -6.29
CA ASN A 208 -15.03 -10.11 -5.61
C ASN A 208 -16.20 -9.54 -4.78
N ASN A 209 -16.97 -10.40 -4.12
CA ASN A 209 -18.14 -10.04 -3.31
C ASN A 209 -17.89 -10.15 -1.80
N LYS A 210 -16.63 -10.31 -1.40
CA LYS A 210 -16.20 -10.45 -0.01
C LYS A 210 -15.58 -9.15 0.47
N VAL A 211 -15.49 -9.00 1.78
CA VAL A 211 -14.79 -7.88 2.41
C VAL A 211 -13.43 -8.39 2.84
N GLU A 212 -12.39 -8.02 2.11
CA GLU A 212 -11.04 -8.43 2.48
C GLU A 212 -10.61 -7.74 3.77
N ALA A 213 -9.91 -8.48 4.64
CA ALA A 213 -9.38 -7.95 5.88
C ALA A 213 -8.03 -8.56 6.25
N TYR A 214 -7.20 -7.83 6.97
CA TYR A 214 -6.05 -8.40 7.66
C TYR A 214 -5.86 -7.76 9.04
N LEU A 215 -5.24 -8.54 9.92
CA LEU A 215 -4.67 -8.05 11.17
C LEU A 215 -3.14 -8.14 11.05
N ARG A 216 -2.45 -7.06 11.40
CA ARG A 216 -0.99 -7.02 11.51
C ARG A 216 -0.58 -6.80 12.95
N LEU A 217 0.31 -7.65 13.47
CA LEU A 217 0.97 -7.45 14.75
C LEU A 217 2.18 -6.55 14.53
N GLU A 218 2.17 -5.39 15.18
CA GLU A 218 3.15 -4.33 14.94
C GLU A 218 4.41 -4.46 15.81
N ASP A 219 5.52 -3.88 15.35
CA ASP A 219 6.76 -3.65 16.11
C ASP A 219 7.33 -4.86 16.85
N VAL A 220 7.33 -6.04 16.23
CA VAL A 220 7.98 -7.20 16.87
C VAL A 220 9.49 -7.15 16.65
N HIS A 221 10.23 -6.98 17.75
CA HIS A 221 11.69 -6.88 17.74
C HIS A 221 12.32 -7.75 18.85
N PRO A 222 13.65 -7.92 18.91
CA PRO A 222 14.34 -8.76 19.90
C PRO A 222 14.10 -8.42 21.39
N ALA A 223 13.52 -7.27 21.70
CA ALA A 223 13.17 -6.87 23.07
C ALA A 223 11.67 -6.98 23.39
N ALA A 224 10.85 -7.48 22.45
CA ALA A 224 9.41 -7.68 22.65
C ALA A 224 9.13 -8.69 23.79
N ASP A 225 7.97 -8.52 24.46
CA ASP A 225 7.50 -9.45 25.50
C ASP A 225 7.00 -10.76 24.87
N ILE A 226 7.83 -11.80 24.99
CA ILE A 226 7.56 -13.13 24.46
C ILE A 226 6.29 -13.75 25.06
N ASN A 227 5.95 -13.47 26.32
CA ASN A 227 4.77 -14.06 26.96
C ASN A 227 3.49 -13.50 26.38
N GLN A 228 3.42 -12.17 26.19
CA GLN A 228 2.28 -11.53 25.53
C GLN A 228 2.13 -12.01 24.09
N LEU A 229 3.25 -12.10 23.35
CA LEU A 229 3.25 -12.60 21.98
C LEU A 229 2.76 -14.05 21.90
N LYS A 230 3.12 -14.89 22.88
CA LYS A 230 2.68 -16.28 22.97
C LYS A 230 1.18 -16.40 23.22
N GLU A 231 0.61 -15.62 24.14
CA GLU A 231 -0.84 -15.60 24.39
C GLU A 231 -1.62 -15.17 23.14
N ILE A 232 -1.11 -14.18 22.40
CA ILE A 232 -1.67 -13.74 21.13
C ILE A 232 -1.58 -14.84 20.07
N SER A 233 -0.42 -15.48 19.95
CA SER A 233 -0.19 -16.62 19.04
C SER A 233 -1.18 -17.76 19.29
N GLU A 234 -1.37 -18.15 20.56
CA GLU A 234 -2.32 -19.20 20.94
C GLU A 234 -3.77 -18.85 20.52
N LEU A 235 -4.19 -17.60 20.71
CA LEU A 235 -5.50 -17.11 20.29
C LEU A 235 -5.68 -17.16 18.76
N LEU A 236 -4.71 -16.65 18.00
CA LEU A 236 -4.78 -16.57 16.54
C LEU A 236 -4.73 -17.97 15.90
N LYS A 237 -3.94 -18.87 16.47
CA LYS A 237 -3.89 -20.29 16.10
C LYS A 237 -5.22 -21.01 16.34
N GLU A 238 -5.86 -20.78 17.50
CA GLU A 238 -7.17 -21.35 17.81
C GLU A 238 -8.22 -20.92 16.77
N LYS A 239 -8.16 -19.64 16.36
CA LYS A 239 -9.04 -19.07 15.33
C LYS A 239 -8.73 -19.55 13.91
N LYS A 240 -7.55 -20.14 13.67
CA LYS A 240 -7.05 -20.50 12.33
C LYS A 240 -7.10 -19.32 11.35
N MET A 241 -6.80 -18.13 11.86
CA MET A 241 -6.87 -16.88 11.11
C MET A 241 -5.49 -16.58 10.53
N PRO A 242 -5.34 -16.35 9.22
CA PRO A 242 -4.10 -15.79 8.69
C PRO A 242 -3.95 -14.34 9.14
N TYR A 243 -2.70 -13.92 9.38
CA TYR A 243 -2.37 -12.58 9.86
C TYR A 243 -0.95 -12.21 9.44
N MET A 244 -0.55 -10.98 9.74
CA MET A 244 0.78 -10.45 9.42
C MET A 244 1.52 -10.12 10.73
N ILE A 245 2.86 -10.17 10.69
CA ILE A 245 3.72 -9.71 11.78
C ILE A 245 4.80 -8.82 11.16
N THR A 246 4.88 -7.56 11.58
CA THR A 246 6.04 -6.73 11.26
C THR A 246 7.19 -7.11 12.19
N VAL A 247 8.34 -7.40 11.60
CA VAL A 247 9.54 -7.79 12.33
C VAL A 247 10.65 -6.80 12.06
N ILE A 248 11.17 -6.22 13.14
CA ILE A 248 12.38 -5.38 13.13
C ILE A 248 13.55 -6.28 13.57
N PRO A 249 14.51 -6.59 12.69
CA PRO A 249 15.56 -7.56 13.00
C PRO A 249 16.46 -7.18 14.18
N VAL A 250 16.76 -5.88 14.34
CA VAL A 250 17.69 -5.41 15.36
C VAL A 250 17.01 -4.41 16.28
N TYR A 251 17.07 -4.68 17.58
CA TYR A 251 16.72 -3.72 18.61
C TYR A 251 17.97 -2.98 19.08
N THR A 252 17.92 -1.65 19.14
CA THR A 252 18.99 -0.84 19.73
C THR A 252 18.41 0.07 20.81
N ASP A 253 18.97 -0.03 22.01
CA ASP A 253 18.69 0.90 23.11
C ASP A 253 19.59 2.14 22.94
N PRO A 254 19.01 3.35 22.78
CA PRO A 254 19.78 4.57 22.57
C PRO A 254 20.47 5.09 23.83
N GLU A 255 19.98 4.75 25.03
CA GLU A 255 20.58 5.18 26.30
C GLU A 255 21.85 4.40 26.59
N THR A 256 21.83 3.09 26.34
CA THR A 256 22.97 2.20 26.64
C THR A 256 23.86 1.91 25.44
N GLY A 257 23.37 2.16 24.21
CA GLY A 257 24.03 1.78 22.96
C GLY A 257 24.05 0.28 22.70
N LYS A 258 23.31 -0.50 23.48
CA LYS A 258 23.27 -1.97 23.37
C LYS A 258 22.38 -2.39 22.20
N THR A 259 22.91 -3.25 21.34
CA THR A 259 22.14 -3.90 20.27
C THR A 259 21.78 -5.33 20.66
N LEU A 260 20.59 -5.76 20.25
CA LEU A 260 20.12 -7.14 20.32
C LEU A 260 19.70 -7.55 18.90
N HIS A 261 20.28 -8.65 18.42
CA HIS A 261 19.92 -9.27 17.15
C HIS A 261 18.90 -10.39 17.38
N LEU A 262 18.18 -10.81 16.33
CA LEU A 262 17.26 -11.96 16.41
C LEU A 262 17.96 -13.22 16.93
N LYS A 263 19.19 -13.48 16.48
CA LYS A 263 19.99 -14.64 16.91
C LYS A 263 20.30 -14.66 18.42
N ASP A 264 20.26 -13.51 19.08
CA ASP A 264 20.51 -13.39 20.52
C ASP A 264 19.26 -13.78 21.34
N LYS A 265 18.12 -14.02 20.67
CA LYS A 265 16.80 -14.29 21.24
C LYS A 265 16.18 -15.55 20.62
N PRO A 266 16.78 -16.74 20.81
CA PRO A 266 16.32 -17.98 20.19
C PRO A 266 14.87 -18.33 20.55
N GLU A 267 14.43 -18.09 21.79
CA GLU A 267 13.04 -18.34 22.21
C GLU A 267 12.01 -17.49 21.44
N LEU A 268 12.35 -16.24 21.12
CA LEU A 268 11.52 -15.38 20.28
C LEU A 268 11.51 -15.88 18.83
N VAL A 269 12.67 -16.23 18.29
CA VAL A 269 12.80 -16.76 16.91
C VAL A 269 11.98 -18.04 16.76
N ASP A 270 12.05 -18.96 17.72
CA ASP A 270 11.28 -20.21 17.68
C ASP A 270 9.77 -19.94 17.73
N LEU A 271 9.33 -18.98 18.55
CA LEU A 271 7.93 -18.56 18.59
C LEU A 271 7.48 -17.96 17.25
N LEU A 272 8.27 -17.05 16.67
CA LEU A 272 7.97 -16.42 15.38
C LEU A 272 7.96 -17.44 14.23
N ARG A 273 8.86 -18.41 14.23
CA ARG A 273 8.85 -19.53 13.27
C ARG A 273 7.59 -20.37 13.41
N SER A 274 7.17 -20.69 14.64
CA SER A 274 5.90 -21.39 14.87
C SER A 274 4.71 -20.57 14.38
N MET A 275 4.69 -19.26 14.62
CA MET A 275 3.63 -18.37 14.13
C MET A 275 3.60 -18.33 12.61
N GLN A 276 4.77 -18.27 11.95
CA GLN A 276 4.87 -18.34 10.49
C GLN A 276 4.33 -19.66 9.95
N ASP A 277 4.69 -20.80 10.56
CA ASP A 277 4.20 -22.13 10.19
C ASP A 277 2.68 -22.27 10.41
N ASP A 278 2.12 -21.53 11.39
CA ASP A 278 0.70 -21.48 11.70
C ASP A 278 -0.09 -20.45 10.84
N GLY A 279 0.57 -19.77 9.88
CA GLY A 279 -0.07 -18.89 8.89
C GLY A 279 0.22 -17.40 9.02
N ALA A 280 1.18 -16.99 9.85
CA ALA A 280 1.58 -15.59 9.99
C ALA A 280 2.56 -15.16 8.89
N ALA A 281 2.18 -14.21 8.04
CA ALA A 281 3.10 -13.63 7.07
C ALA A 281 4.10 -12.70 7.77
N ILE A 282 5.40 -12.92 7.56
CA ILE A 282 6.46 -12.03 8.04
C ILE A 282 6.59 -10.84 7.10
N ILE A 283 6.52 -9.63 7.67
CA ILE A 283 6.70 -8.35 6.97
C ILE A 283 7.98 -7.73 7.51
N MET A 284 8.92 -7.36 6.63
CA MET A 284 10.12 -6.64 7.06
C MET A 284 9.75 -5.19 7.37
N HIS A 285 10.11 -4.72 8.57
CA HIS A 285 9.75 -3.39 9.07
C HIS A 285 10.99 -2.53 9.33
N GLY A 286 11.76 -2.30 8.27
CA GLY A 286 13.11 -1.77 8.38
C GLY A 286 14.11 -2.78 8.98
N TYR A 287 15.32 -2.30 9.28
CA TYR A 287 16.38 -3.09 9.90
C TYR A 287 16.51 -2.83 11.40
N THR A 288 16.47 -1.56 11.80
CA THR A 288 16.62 -1.11 13.20
C THR A 288 15.48 -0.22 13.69
N HIS A 289 14.63 0.23 12.77
CA HIS A 289 13.59 1.23 12.97
C HIS A 289 14.16 2.59 13.45
N GLN A 290 15.38 2.93 13.01
CA GLN A 290 16.16 4.05 13.54
C GLN A 290 17.11 4.69 12.50
N PHE A 291 16.97 6.00 12.30
CA PHE A 291 17.97 6.87 11.69
C PHE A 291 18.73 7.69 12.76
N TYR A 292 18.02 8.19 13.77
CA TYR A 292 18.60 8.90 14.92
C TYR A 292 18.72 7.98 16.15
N ASP A 293 18.68 8.55 17.36
CA ASP A 293 18.85 7.86 18.64
C ASP A 293 17.53 7.76 19.43
N SER A 294 16.41 7.56 18.72
CA SER A 294 15.15 7.09 19.34
C SER A 294 15.25 5.59 19.60
N GLU A 295 14.45 5.04 20.51
CA GLU A 295 14.38 3.58 20.69
C GLU A 295 13.82 2.88 19.44
N THR A 296 14.22 1.63 19.21
CA THR A 296 13.65 0.79 18.14
C THR A 296 12.14 0.63 18.36
N GLY A 297 11.34 0.79 17.29
CA GLY A 297 9.87 0.87 17.33
C GLY A 297 9.35 2.31 17.35
N GLU A 298 10.12 3.25 17.93
CA GLU A 298 9.70 4.66 18.01
C GLU A 298 10.28 5.52 16.89
N GLY A 299 11.42 5.12 16.31
CA GLY A 299 12.19 5.92 15.35
C GLY A 299 11.72 5.89 13.90
N PHE A 300 12.31 6.75 13.08
CA PHE A 300 12.14 6.75 11.62
C PHE A 300 13.42 6.21 11.00
N GLU A 301 13.34 5.31 10.01
CA GLU A 301 14.54 4.70 9.41
C GLU A 301 14.85 5.25 8.01
N PHE A 302 13.85 5.48 7.15
CA PHE A 302 14.07 5.89 5.76
C PHE A 302 13.72 7.36 5.48
N TRP A 303 13.59 8.16 6.55
CA TRP A 303 13.31 9.59 6.49
C TRP A 303 14.01 10.35 7.62
N ASP A 304 14.57 11.53 7.32
CA ASP A 304 15.10 12.41 8.35
C ASP A 304 13.95 13.27 8.92
N VAL A 305 13.29 12.74 9.96
CA VAL A 305 12.15 13.41 10.62
C VAL A 305 12.50 14.77 11.22
N LYS A 306 13.77 15.02 11.59
CA LYS A 306 14.20 16.28 12.22
C LYS A 306 14.35 17.40 11.21
N THR A 307 14.79 17.08 10.00
CA THR A 307 14.98 18.06 8.91
C THR A 307 13.94 17.97 7.81
N ASP A 308 13.01 17.02 7.94
CA ASP A 308 11.86 16.75 7.07
C ASP A 308 12.22 16.60 5.59
N GLN A 309 13.16 15.70 5.32
CA GLN A 309 13.70 15.45 3.98
C GLN A 309 14.27 14.02 3.86
N PRO A 310 14.59 13.56 2.63
CA PRO A 310 15.29 12.29 2.43
C PRO A 310 16.66 12.25 3.12
N ILE A 311 17.09 11.06 3.54
CA ILE A 311 18.38 10.83 4.22
C ILE A 311 19.53 10.94 3.22
N ARG A 312 20.19 12.10 3.17
CA ARG A 312 21.28 12.41 2.21
C ARG A 312 22.63 12.64 2.86
N GLN A 313 22.74 12.39 4.15
CA GLN A 313 23.95 12.55 4.94
C GLN A 313 23.92 11.65 6.18
N PRO A 314 25.08 11.37 6.81
CA PRO A 314 25.12 10.67 8.08
C PRO A 314 24.25 11.32 9.16
N LYS A 315 23.75 10.50 10.09
CA LYS A 315 22.99 11.01 11.24
C LYS A 315 23.78 12.08 12.01
N HIS A 316 23.08 13.11 12.47
CA HIS A 316 23.59 14.31 13.16
C HIS A 316 24.38 15.31 12.29
N GLU A 317 24.65 15.02 11.03
CA GLU A 317 25.14 16.05 10.11
C GLU A 317 23.98 16.91 9.64
N LYS A 318 24.17 18.24 9.66
CA LYS A 318 23.16 19.18 9.16
C LYS A 318 23.16 19.16 7.63
N PRO A 319 21.99 19.12 7.00
CA PRO A 319 21.90 19.35 5.55
C PRO A 319 22.40 20.74 5.21
N LYS A 320 22.99 20.85 4.02
CA LYS A 320 23.45 22.11 3.47
C LYS A 320 22.49 22.58 2.39
N THR A 321 22.24 23.88 2.35
CA THR A 321 21.43 24.51 1.33
C THR A 321 22.33 25.10 0.24
N LYS A 322 21.74 25.65 -0.81
CA LYS A 322 22.47 26.31 -1.90
C LYS A 322 23.39 27.44 -1.41
N ASP A 323 23.02 28.12 -0.32
CA ASP A 323 23.77 29.26 0.24
C ASP A 323 25.09 28.85 0.92
N ASP A 324 25.25 27.56 1.25
CA ASP A 324 26.47 27.01 1.85
C ASP A 324 27.59 26.75 0.83
N PHE A 325 27.35 27.00 -0.47
CA PHE A 325 28.27 26.67 -1.55
C PHE A 325 28.64 27.91 -2.38
N PRO A 326 29.90 27.99 -2.86
CA PRO A 326 30.39 29.15 -3.61
C PRO A 326 29.73 29.32 -4.99
N ASN A 327 29.15 28.26 -5.54
CA ASN A 327 28.48 28.25 -6.84
C ASN A 327 27.54 27.03 -6.97
N ILE A 328 26.71 27.05 -8.02
CA ILE A 328 25.72 26.00 -8.30
C ILE A 328 26.36 24.65 -8.61
N GLU A 329 27.55 24.60 -9.21
CA GLU A 329 28.23 23.34 -9.56
C GLU A 329 28.68 22.58 -8.29
N ALA A 330 29.22 23.32 -7.31
CA ALA A 330 29.59 22.77 -6.01
C ALA A 330 28.35 22.26 -5.25
N TYR A 331 27.24 23.00 -5.28
CA TYR A 331 25.97 22.57 -4.70
C TYR A 331 25.42 21.30 -5.39
N ASN A 332 25.39 21.26 -6.72
CA ASN A 332 24.93 20.09 -7.47
C ASN A 332 25.80 18.86 -7.20
N THR A 333 27.11 19.04 -7.01
CA THR A 333 28.02 17.96 -6.60
C THR A 333 27.67 17.45 -5.19
N TYR A 334 27.31 18.33 -4.26
CA TYR A 334 26.82 17.93 -2.94
C TYR A 334 25.50 17.17 -3.00
N VAL A 335 24.52 17.67 -3.78
CA VAL A 335 23.22 16.99 -3.99
C VAL A 335 23.43 15.58 -4.52
N LYS A 336 24.26 15.42 -5.57
CA LYS A 336 24.57 14.11 -6.15
C LYS A 336 25.19 13.14 -5.14
N LYS A 337 26.13 13.62 -4.32
CA LYS A 337 26.70 12.79 -3.23
C LYS A 337 25.66 12.39 -2.20
N GLY A 338 24.69 13.27 -1.93
CA GLY A 338 23.57 12.99 -1.06
C GLY A 338 22.64 11.91 -1.62
N GLU A 339 22.34 11.95 -2.91
CA GLU A 339 21.57 10.91 -3.61
C GLU A 339 22.30 9.55 -3.58
N GLU A 340 23.62 9.55 -3.80
CA GLU A 340 24.46 8.34 -3.67
C GLU A 340 24.47 7.81 -2.22
N PHE A 341 24.47 8.70 -1.22
CA PHE A 341 24.37 8.32 0.19
C PHE A 341 23.02 7.68 0.51
N GLU A 342 21.92 8.30 0.07
CA GLU A 342 20.55 7.80 0.24
C GLU A 342 20.39 6.39 -0.35
N GLU A 343 20.89 6.19 -1.58
CA GLU A 343 20.82 4.90 -2.26
C GLU A 343 21.61 3.83 -1.50
N LYS A 344 22.82 4.17 -1.04
CA LYS A 344 23.65 3.25 -0.26
C LYS A 344 23.00 2.93 1.08
N TYR A 345 22.55 3.94 1.82
CA TYR A 345 21.95 3.77 3.14
C TYR A 345 20.71 2.87 3.07
N THR A 346 19.78 3.18 2.17
CA THR A 346 18.54 2.42 1.98
C THR A 346 18.84 0.98 1.55
N THR A 347 19.74 0.79 0.57
CA THR A 347 20.14 -0.55 0.12
C THR A 347 20.76 -1.37 1.25
N ASP A 348 21.71 -0.80 2.00
CA ASP A 348 22.38 -1.49 3.09
C ASP A 348 21.39 -1.98 4.17
N HIS A 349 20.37 -1.18 4.51
CA HIS A 349 19.40 -1.53 5.55
C HIS A 349 18.42 -2.59 5.05
N ILE A 350 17.90 -2.46 3.82
CA ILE A 350 17.06 -3.48 3.19
C ILE A 350 17.80 -4.82 3.13
N GLU A 351 19.03 -4.84 2.61
CA GLU A 351 19.79 -6.08 2.44
C GLU A 351 20.13 -6.73 3.79
N LYS A 352 20.52 -5.94 4.80
CA LYS A 352 20.82 -6.48 6.14
C LYS A 352 19.59 -7.07 6.80
N GLY A 353 18.43 -6.41 6.69
CA GLY A 353 17.21 -6.94 7.30
C GLY A 353 16.70 -8.20 6.62
N ILE A 354 16.74 -8.28 5.27
CA ILE A 354 16.44 -9.53 4.56
C ILE A 354 17.38 -10.64 5.02
N GLN A 355 18.69 -10.37 5.09
CA GLN A 355 19.69 -11.36 5.50
C GLN A 355 19.43 -11.86 6.94
N GLU A 356 19.22 -10.97 7.90
CA GLU A 356 19.04 -11.34 9.30
C GLU A 356 17.74 -12.13 9.55
N LEU A 357 16.65 -11.77 8.86
CA LEU A 357 15.41 -12.53 8.89
C LEU A 357 15.60 -13.94 8.32
N VAL A 358 16.23 -14.06 7.14
CA VAL A 358 16.45 -15.35 6.48
C VAL A 358 17.39 -16.26 7.28
N ASP A 359 18.41 -15.70 7.92
CA ASP A 359 19.31 -16.43 8.82
C ASP A 359 18.57 -16.98 10.05
N ALA A 360 17.56 -16.24 10.53
CA ALA A 360 16.64 -16.68 11.58
C ALA A 360 15.50 -17.59 11.08
N LYS A 361 15.46 -17.91 9.77
CA LYS A 361 14.40 -18.69 9.10
C LYS A 361 13.01 -18.06 9.21
N LEU A 362 12.99 -16.73 9.29
CA LEU A 362 11.82 -15.89 9.11
C LEU A 362 11.88 -15.36 7.69
N TYR A 363 10.87 -15.64 6.88
CA TYR A 363 10.92 -15.39 5.44
C TYR A 363 10.00 -14.23 5.11
N PRO A 364 10.53 -13.00 4.98
CA PRO A 364 9.69 -11.86 4.68
C PRO A 364 9.04 -12.01 3.30
N VAL A 365 7.77 -11.64 3.20
CA VAL A 365 6.99 -11.71 1.95
C VAL A 365 6.58 -10.34 1.42
N ALA A 366 6.67 -9.32 2.27
CA ALA A 366 6.39 -7.93 1.94
C ALA A 366 7.20 -7.01 2.85
N PHE A 367 7.16 -5.71 2.54
CA PHE A 367 7.83 -4.66 3.30
C PHE A 367 6.83 -3.62 3.78
N GLU A 368 7.12 -3.00 4.92
CA GLU A 368 6.43 -1.82 5.40
C GLU A 368 7.45 -0.88 6.05
N ALA A 369 7.47 0.38 5.63
CA ALA A 369 8.49 1.32 6.09
C ALA A 369 8.17 1.82 7.50
N PRO A 370 9.11 1.85 8.45
CA PRO A 370 8.96 2.51 9.76
C PRO A 370 8.19 3.83 9.71
N HIS A 371 7.09 3.90 10.47
CA HIS A 371 6.11 5.00 10.48
C HIS A 371 5.57 5.38 9.09
N TYR A 372 5.52 4.45 8.15
CA TYR A 372 5.15 4.67 6.74
C TYR A 372 5.99 5.69 5.98
N THR A 373 7.19 6.00 6.47
CA THR A 373 8.04 7.04 5.90
C THR A 373 9.14 6.47 5.02
N MET A 374 9.14 6.90 3.76
CA MET A 374 10.15 6.54 2.77
C MET A 374 10.09 7.55 1.63
N SER A 375 11.26 7.97 1.13
CA SER A 375 11.33 8.84 -0.03
C SER A 375 10.86 8.13 -1.31
N GLN A 376 10.56 8.89 -2.35
CA GLN A 376 10.24 8.34 -3.69
C GLN A 376 11.42 7.51 -4.23
N LYS A 377 12.66 7.95 -3.99
CA LYS A 377 13.86 7.16 -4.33
C LYS A 377 13.96 5.88 -3.49
N GLY A 378 13.55 5.93 -2.22
CA GLY A 378 13.44 4.76 -1.36
C GLY A 378 12.49 3.71 -1.91
N TYR A 379 11.29 4.11 -2.37
CA TYR A 379 10.34 3.20 -3.02
C TYR A 379 10.90 2.60 -4.33
N GLU A 380 11.63 3.39 -5.13
CA GLU A 380 12.33 2.89 -6.32
C GLU A 380 13.34 1.78 -5.95
N ILE A 381 14.17 2.01 -4.93
CA ILE A 381 15.17 1.03 -4.47
C ILE A 381 14.46 -0.21 -3.92
N LEU A 382 13.44 -0.03 -3.08
CA LEU A 382 12.68 -1.11 -2.45
C LEU A 382 12.06 -2.05 -3.49
N SER A 383 11.53 -1.51 -4.59
CA SER A 383 10.91 -2.29 -5.68
C SER A 383 11.85 -3.28 -6.36
N ARG A 384 13.17 -3.10 -6.21
CA ARG A 384 14.18 -4.04 -6.72
C ARG A 384 14.26 -5.31 -5.87
N TYR A 385 13.76 -5.26 -4.64
CA TYR A 385 13.83 -6.34 -3.65
C TYR A 385 12.48 -6.96 -3.35
N PHE A 386 11.42 -6.15 -3.21
CA PHE A 386 10.08 -6.61 -2.82
C PHE A 386 9.05 -6.35 -3.92
N SER A 387 8.13 -7.30 -4.14
CA SER A 387 6.97 -7.09 -5.01
C SER A 387 5.76 -6.45 -4.31
N THR A 388 5.76 -6.44 -2.97
CA THR A 388 4.58 -6.11 -2.17
C THR A 388 4.94 -5.19 -1.02
N TYR A 389 4.16 -4.12 -0.86
CA TYR A 389 4.21 -3.15 0.22
C TYR A 389 2.90 -3.20 1.00
N VAL A 390 2.96 -3.15 2.34
CA VAL A 390 1.79 -3.15 3.22
C VAL A 390 1.77 -1.84 4.02
N GLY A 391 0.61 -1.24 4.27
CA GLY A 391 0.50 -0.07 5.14
C GLY A 391 0.09 1.21 4.41
N GLN A 392 0.56 2.35 4.92
CA GLN A 392 0.34 3.66 4.31
C GLN A 392 1.57 4.11 3.49
N LEU A 393 1.38 5.13 2.66
CA LEU A 393 2.41 5.65 1.78
C LEU A 393 2.72 7.11 2.10
N GLN A 394 4.01 7.45 2.20
CA GLN A 394 4.45 8.84 2.12
C GLN A 394 4.36 9.30 0.66
N LEU A 395 3.55 10.33 0.43
CA LEU A 395 3.15 10.71 -0.93
C LEU A 395 4.17 11.59 -1.64
N SER A 396 5.07 12.26 -0.92
CA SER A 396 6.06 13.18 -1.50
C SER A 396 7.36 13.26 -0.70
N ASP A 397 8.41 13.76 -1.35
CA ASP A 397 9.72 14.04 -0.73
C ASP A 397 9.76 15.41 -0.03
N THR A 398 8.61 16.01 0.25
CA THR A 398 8.53 17.34 0.87
C THR A 398 8.26 17.30 2.36
N THR A 399 7.51 16.30 2.83
CA THR A 399 7.21 16.12 4.25
C THR A 399 6.75 14.70 4.53
N TRP A 400 7.09 14.15 5.69
CA TRP A 400 6.51 12.88 6.17
C TRP A 400 5.06 13.03 6.62
N LYS A 401 4.57 14.25 6.86
CA LYS A 401 3.22 14.48 7.40
C LYS A 401 2.10 14.27 6.38
N SER A 402 2.45 14.02 5.12
CA SER A 402 1.52 13.77 4.02
C SER A 402 1.40 12.27 3.70
N MET A 403 1.26 11.44 4.73
CA MET A 403 0.98 10.01 4.55
C MET A 403 -0.48 9.77 4.26
N HIS A 404 -0.76 8.75 3.47
CA HIS A 404 -2.12 8.37 3.13
C HIS A 404 -2.22 6.90 2.75
N SER A 405 -3.41 6.34 2.91
CA SER A 405 -3.74 4.97 2.51
C SER A 405 -5.02 4.94 1.68
N PRO A 406 -5.01 4.34 0.47
CA PRO A 406 -6.24 4.14 -0.29
C PRO A 406 -7.12 3.08 0.39
N ALA A 407 -8.40 3.01 0.04
CA ALA A 407 -9.27 1.95 0.56
C ALA A 407 -9.05 0.60 -0.14
N TYR A 408 -8.29 0.56 -1.23
CA TYR A 408 -8.21 -0.56 -2.16
C TYR A 408 -6.76 -1.02 -2.35
N ARG A 409 -6.57 -2.29 -2.69
CA ARG A 409 -5.28 -2.75 -3.23
C ARG A 409 -4.95 -2.00 -4.51
N SER A 410 -3.71 -1.56 -4.69
CA SER A 410 -3.34 -0.75 -5.85
C SER A 410 -1.89 -0.94 -6.29
N THR A 411 -1.57 -0.55 -7.52
CA THR A 411 -0.22 -0.49 -8.07
C THR A 411 0.06 0.93 -8.62
N PRO A 412 0.14 1.95 -7.76
CA PRO A 412 0.46 3.32 -8.19
C PRO A 412 1.80 3.37 -8.93
N SER A 413 1.92 4.30 -9.88
CA SER A 413 3.10 4.36 -10.76
C SER A 413 4.42 4.63 -10.01
N PHE A 414 4.37 5.34 -8.88
CA PHE A 414 5.56 5.67 -8.08
C PHE A 414 6.03 4.53 -7.16
N LEU A 415 5.29 3.42 -7.07
CA LEU A 415 5.75 2.20 -6.41
C LEU A 415 6.47 1.23 -7.35
N HIS A 416 6.75 1.65 -8.59
CA HIS A 416 7.63 0.93 -9.51
C HIS A 416 7.24 -0.54 -9.76
N GLY A 417 5.94 -0.82 -9.75
CA GLY A 417 5.38 -2.15 -9.98
C GLY A 417 5.07 -2.94 -8.71
N MET A 418 5.41 -2.44 -7.53
CA MET A 418 4.98 -3.07 -6.28
C MET A 418 3.46 -2.96 -6.10
N LYS A 419 2.86 -4.00 -5.52
CA LYS A 419 1.48 -4.03 -5.06
C LYS A 419 1.38 -3.43 -3.66
N LEU A 420 0.43 -2.53 -3.45
CA LEU A 420 0.06 -2.00 -2.15
C LEU A 420 -1.10 -2.81 -1.54
N ILE A 421 -0.95 -3.21 -0.28
CA ILE A 421 -2.06 -3.66 0.58
C ILE A 421 -2.28 -2.58 1.66
N PRO A 422 -3.38 -1.83 1.61
CA PRO A 422 -3.53 -0.61 2.41
C PRO A 422 -3.87 -0.90 3.89
N GLU A 423 -3.45 -0.01 4.79
CA GLU A 423 -3.92 0.06 6.19
C GLU A 423 -5.02 1.12 6.30
N THR A 424 -6.22 0.76 6.76
CA THR A 424 -7.43 1.61 6.56
C THR A 424 -8.26 1.82 7.81
N VAL A 425 -8.06 1.02 8.85
CA VAL A 425 -8.88 1.11 10.07
C VAL A 425 -8.12 1.56 11.31
N GLY A 426 -6.80 1.74 11.21
CA GLY A 426 -5.96 2.18 12.31
C GLY A 426 -5.71 1.09 13.35
N PHE A 427 -5.48 1.57 14.59
CA PHE A 427 -5.05 0.79 15.74
C PHE A 427 -5.63 1.37 17.05
N ILE A 428 -5.31 0.72 18.16
CA ILE A 428 -5.65 1.22 19.50
C ILE A 428 -4.62 2.26 19.92
N GLU A 429 -4.98 3.54 19.81
CA GLU A 429 -4.25 4.67 20.39
C GLU A 429 -4.55 4.72 21.90
N GLU A 430 -3.56 4.43 22.76
CA GLU A 430 -3.75 4.27 24.21
C GLU A 430 -4.29 5.51 24.93
N ASP A 431 -3.94 6.69 24.42
CA ASP A 431 -4.37 7.99 24.97
C ASP A 431 -5.75 8.42 24.46
N LYS A 432 -6.34 7.70 23.49
CA LYS A 432 -7.64 8.03 22.92
C LYS A 432 -8.75 7.11 23.44
N PRO A 433 -9.73 7.63 24.20
CA PRO A 433 -10.88 6.84 24.58
C PRO A 433 -11.65 6.39 23.34
N HIS A 434 -12.25 5.20 23.40
CA HIS A 434 -13.05 4.62 22.32
C HIS A 434 -12.30 4.26 21.03
N ALA A 435 -10.96 4.09 21.07
CA ALA A 435 -10.18 3.70 19.90
C ALA A 435 -10.73 2.44 19.19
N ILE A 436 -11.08 1.38 19.94
CA ILE A 436 -11.71 0.16 19.38
C ILE A 436 -13.02 0.47 18.64
N ALA A 437 -13.84 1.37 19.18
CA ALA A 437 -15.09 1.77 18.53
C ALA A 437 -14.84 2.59 17.25
N LYS A 438 -13.79 3.43 17.21
CA LYS A 438 -13.35 4.13 16.00
C LYS A 438 -12.89 3.13 14.93
N MET A 439 -12.06 2.16 15.29
CA MET A 439 -11.62 1.08 14.38
C MET A 439 -12.82 0.34 13.79
N LYS A 440 -13.81 -0.02 14.62
CA LYS A 440 -15.05 -0.66 14.15
C LYS A 440 -15.84 0.23 13.18
N ALA A 441 -16.00 1.51 13.49
CA ALA A 441 -16.72 2.45 12.64
C ALA A 441 -16.04 2.61 11.26
N ASN A 442 -14.71 2.65 11.25
CA ASN A 442 -13.91 2.65 10.03
C ASN A 442 -14.10 1.35 9.24
N ALA A 443 -13.97 0.18 9.89
CA ALA A 443 -14.19 -1.12 9.28
C ALA A 443 -15.58 -1.25 8.62
N VAL A 444 -16.65 -0.81 9.31
CA VAL A 444 -18.02 -0.78 8.76
C VAL A 444 -18.13 0.13 7.55
N SER A 445 -17.39 1.24 7.52
CA SER A 445 -17.40 2.19 6.41
C SER A 445 -16.63 1.65 5.21
N ILE A 446 -15.44 1.09 5.43
CA ILE A 446 -14.63 0.44 4.39
C ILE A 446 -15.37 -0.75 3.76
N ALA A 447 -16.06 -1.56 4.57
CA ALA A 447 -16.85 -2.70 4.09
C ALA A 447 -18.01 -2.34 3.14
N LYS A 448 -18.40 -1.05 3.06
CA LYS A 448 -19.43 -0.57 2.12
C LYS A 448 -18.87 -0.22 0.74
N LEU A 449 -17.54 -0.08 0.63
CA LEU A 449 -16.84 0.21 -0.62
C LEU A 449 -16.67 -1.08 -1.43
N SER A 450 -16.64 -0.94 -2.75
CA SER A 450 -16.70 -2.05 -3.70
C SER A 450 -15.62 -3.13 -3.53
N ASP A 451 -14.36 -2.73 -3.37
CA ASP A 451 -13.22 -3.62 -3.09
C ASP A 451 -12.45 -3.14 -1.84
N GLY A 452 -13.17 -2.60 -0.85
CA GLY A 452 -12.57 -2.06 0.35
C GLY A 452 -11.80 -3.12 1.15
N VAL A 453 -10.55 -2.83 1.50
CA VAL A 453 -9.70 -3.70 2.34
C VAL A 453 -9.69 -3.15 3.76
N ILE A 454 -10.12 -3.94 4.73
CA ILE A 454 -10.01 -3.66 6.16
C ILE A 454 -8.60 -4.02 6.62
N GLY A 455 -7.68 -3.05 6.64
CA GLY A 455 -6.32 -3.22 7.15
C GLY A 455 -6.20 -2.67 8.56
N ALA A 456 -6.09 -3.56 9.56
CA ALA A 456 -5.92 -3.21 10.96
C ALA A 456 -4.52 -3.60 11.43
N PHE A 457 -3.92 -2.79 12.31
CA PHE A 457 -2.74 -3.21 13.05
C PHE A 457 -2.95 -3.14 14.56
N TYR A 458 -2.12 -3.89 15.28
CA TYR A 458 -2.24 -4.10 16.72
C TYR A 458 -0.86 -4.24 17.37
N HIS A 459 -0.55 -3.38 18.33
CA HIS A 459 0.68 -3.50 19.09
C HIS A 459 0.58 -4.65 20.11
N PRO A 460 1.45 -5.68 20.06
CA PRO A 460 1.37 -6.83 20.95
C PRO A 460 1.52 -6.49 22.43
N TYR A 461 2.17 -5.37 22.76
CA TYR A 461 2.39 -4.95 24.15
C TYR A 461 1.08 -4.68 24.92
N LEU A 462 -0.02 -4.43 24.20
CA LEU A 462 -1.37 -4.24 24.74
C LEU A 462 -1.99 -5.54 25.29
N GLY A 463 -1.39 -6.70 24.98
CA GLY A 463 -1.76 -8.02 25.48
C GLY A 463 -3.00 -8.63 24.83
N VAL A 464 -3.35 -9.87 25.18
CA VAL A 464 -4.39 -10.62 24.45
C VAL A 464 -5.83 -10.13 24.67
N LYS A 465 -6.12 -9.42 25.77
CA LYS A 465 -7.50 -9.04 26.13
C LYS A 465 -8.11 -8.00 25.17
N PRO A 466 -7.47 -6.84 24.90
CA PRO A 466 -8.01 -5.89 23.93
C PRO A 466 -8.06 -6.47 22.52
N LEU A 467 -7.09 -7.33 22.15
CA LEU A 467 -7.10 -8.02 20.85
C LEU A 467 -8.38 -8.85 20.64
N LYS A 468 -8.87 -9.55 21.68
CA LYS A 468 -10.14 -10.30 21.60
C LYS A 468 -11.33 -9.39 21.28
N GLU A 469 -11.32 -8.16 21.79
CA GLU A 469 -12.37 -7.17 21.51
C GLU A 469 -12.30 -6.66 20.07
N VAL A 470 -11.09 -6.32 19.58
CA VAL A 470 -10.86 -5.92 18.19
C VAL A 470 -11.30 -7.04 17.23
N LEU A 471 -10.84 -8.27 17.44
CA LEU A 471 -11.20 -9.41 16.60
C LEU A 471 -12.71 -9.65 16.57
N LYS A 472 -13.37 -9.58 17.74
CA LYS A 472 -14.82 -9.72 17.82
C LYS A 472 -15.56 -8.67 16.97
N ASP A 473 -15.08 -7.43 16.97
CA ASP A 473 -15.68 -6.35 16.18
C ASP A 473 -15.42 -6.50 14.68
N LEU A 474 -14.20 -6.89 14.28
CA LEU A 474 -13.87 -7.14 12.87
C LEU A 474 -14.61 -8.37 12.32
N GLU A 475 -14.65 -9.47 13.07
CA GLU A 475 -15.39 -10.69 12.70
C GLU A 475 -16.92 -10.48 12.64
N SER A 476 -17.44 -9.39 13.21
CA SER A 476 -18.86 -9.03 13.10
C SER A 476 -19.23 -8.43 11.74
N ILE A 477 -18.24 -8.07 10.91
CA ILE A 477 -18.46 -7.56 9.55
C ILE A 477 -18.90 -8.71 8.63
N PRO A 478 -20.05 -8.58 7.93
CA PRO A 478 -20.54 -9.64 7.04
C PRO A 478 -19.59 -9.92 5.88
N ASN A 479 -19.49 -11.21 5.48
CA ASN A 479 -18.70 -11.69 4.34
C ASN A 479 -17.20 -11.33 4.41
N ILE A 480 -16.65 -11.18 5.61
CA ILE A 480 -15.22 -10.95 5.80
C ILE A 480 -14.39 -12.14 5.32
N GLU A 481 -13.29 -11.86 4.62
CA GLU A 481 -12.28 -12.83 4.23
C GLU A 481 -10.91 -12.32 4.68
N TRP A 482 -10.26 -13.12 5.54
CA TRP A 482 -8.93 -12.82 6.02
C TRP A 482 -7.89 -13.09 4.94
N ILE A 483 -7.08 -12.09 4.63
CA ILE A 483 -6.01 -12.16 3.66
C ILE A 483 -4.91 -13.09 4.19
N ASP A 484 -4.65 -14.15 3.45
CA ASP A 484 -3.51 -15.04 3.67
C ASP A 484 -2.37 -14.65 2.73
N LEU A 485 -1.54 -13.72 3.17
CA LEU A 485 -0.48 -13.17 2.32
C LEU A 485 0.59 -14.21 1.96
N GLN A 486 0.77 -15.26 2.77
CA GLN A 486 1.65 -16.38 2.42
C GLN A 486 1.11 -17.22 1.25
N LYS A 487 -0.21 -17.14 0.98
CA LYS A 487 -0.87 -17.83 -0.12
C LYS A 487 -1.13 -16.96 -1.35
N GLU A 488 -0.76 -15.68 -1.30
CA GLU A 488 -0.74 -14.79 -2.45
C GLU A 488 0.59 -14.87 -3.20
N THR A 489 0.63 -14.31 -4.41
CA THR A 489 1.88 -14.20 -5.17
C THR A 489 2.68 -12.99 -4.69
N ASN A 490 3.77 -13.25 -3.97
CA ASN A 490 4.77 -12.25 -3.62
C ASN A 490 6.18 -12.76 -3.93
N GLU A 491 7.10 -11.86 -4.21
CA GLU A 491 8.51 -12.12 -4.49
C GLU A 491 9.39 -11.21 -3.64
N VAL A 492 10.39 -11.81 -2.99
CA VAL A 492 11.51 -11.10 -2.37
C VAL A 492 12.80 -11.64 -2.96
N LYS A 493 13.62 -10.75 -3.52
CA LYS A 493 14.85 -11.13 -4.22
C LYS A 493 16.03 -10.28 -3.77
N MET A 494 17.08 -10.94 -3.29
CA MET A 494 18.33 -10.30 -2.89
C MET A 494 19.51 -11.25 -3.14
N LYS A 495 20.38 -10.93 -4.11
CA LYS A 495 21.57 -11.74 -4.45
C LYS A 495 21.17 -13.20 -4.72
N ASP A 496 21.65 -14.14 -3.89
CA ASP A 496 21.35 -15.58 -3.97
C ASP A 496 20.13 -16.00 -3.11
N ILE A 497 19.45 -15.04 -2.46
CA ILE A 497 18.21 -15.25 -1.72
C ILE A 497 17.03 -14.90 -2.64
N HIS A 498 16.12 -15.85 -2.78
CA HIS A 498 14.89 -15.68 -3.51
C HIS A 498 13.74 -16.38 -2.76
N ILE A 499 12.82 -15.58 -2.25
CA ILE A 499 11.64 -16.01 -1.52
C ILE A 499 10.43 -15.75 -2.42
N THR A 500 9.64 -16.78 -2.69
CA THR A 500 8.37 -16.63 -3.41
C THR A 500 7.25 -17.22 -2.58
N THR A 501 6.06 -16.66 -2.76
CA THR A 501 4.83 -17.19 -2.19
C THR A 501 3.82 -17.42 -3.29
N ASN A 502 2.96 -18.40 -3.09
CA ASN A 502 1.79 -18.67 -3.91
C ASN A 502 0.82 -19.54 -3.10
N LYS A 503 -0.25 -20.03 -3.71
CA LYS A 503 -1.26 -20.90 -3.08
C LYS A 503 -0.70 -22.11 -2.29
N ASP A 504 0.49 -22.59 -2.64
CA ASP A 504 1.17 -23.74 -2.05
C ASP A 504 2.06 -23.36 -0.84
N GLY A 505 2.17 -22.06 -0.54
CA GLY A 505 2.91 -21.50 0.61
C GLY A 505 4.20 -20.79 0.23
N ILE A 506 5.14 -20.73 1.18
CA ILE A 506 6.45 -20.08 1.03
C ILE A 506 7.45 -21.04 0.38
N HIS A 507 8.17 -20.58 -0.63
CA HIS A 507 9.31 -21.25 -1.25
C HIS A 507 10.56 -20.39 -1.12
N VAL A 508 11.65 -20.98 -0.65
CA VAL A 508 12.90 -20.27 -0.36
C VAL A 508 14.06 -20.93 -1.09
N GLU A 509 14.70 -20.18 -1.97
CA GLU A 509 15.98 -20.51 -2.58
C GLU A 509 17.05 -19.64 -1.90
N LYS A 510 18.00 -20.27 -1.21
CA LYS A 510 19.10 -19.58 -0.52
C LYS A 510 20.35 -20.46 -0.43
N PRO A 511 21.56 -19.87 -0.26
CA PRO A 511 22.76 -20.64 0.04
C PRO A 511 22.60 -21.43 1.35
N THR A 512 23.19 -22.63 1.41
CA THR A 512 23.20 -23.44 2.63
C THR A 512 24.02 -22.76 3.73
N SER A 513 23.42 -22.52 4.89
CA SER A 513 24.10 -21.92 6.04
C SER A 513 24.60 -22.98 7.04
N ALA A 514 25.45 -22.56 7.99
CA ALA A 514 25.87 -23.42 9.09
C ALA A 514 24.70 -23.84 10.01
N SER A 515 23.68 -22.96 10.17
CA SER A 515 22.46 -23.30 10.92
C SER A 515 21.62 -24.34 10.19
N ASP A 516 21.53 -24.30 8.85
CA ASP A 516 20.85 -25.34 8.07
C ASP A 516 21.51 -26.71 8.25
N VAL A 517 22.85 -26.76 8.28
CA VAL A 517 23.60 -27.99 8.54
C VAL A 517 23.37 -28.49 9.96
N MET A 518 23.34 -27.58 10.94
CA MET A 518 23.08 -27.95 12.34
C MET A 518 21.68 -28.54 12.52
N ASP A 519 20.65 -27.92 11.93
CA ASP A 519 19.27 -28.43 11.96
C ASP A 519 19.19 -29.80 11.29
N TYR A 520 19.88 -30.00 10.16
CA TYR A 520 19.96 -31.31 9.51
C TYR A 520 20.62 -32.37 10.41
N ILE A 521 21.69 -32.01 11.12
CA ILE A 521 22.33 -32.88 12.10
C ILE A 521 21.43 -33.13 13.32
N GLN A 522 20.67 -32.15 13.79
CA GLN A 522 19.73 -32.34 14.90
C GLN A 522 18.56 -33.25 14.50
N GLN A 523 18.00 -33.05 13.31
CA GLN A 523 16.87 -33.81 12.80
C GLN A 523 17.25 -35.24 12.39
N TYR A 524 18.41 -35.42 11.77
CA TYR A 524 18.82 -36.70 11.16
C TYR A 524 20.10 -37.30 11.74
N GLY A 525 20.77 -36.63 12.68
CA GLY A 525 22.03 -37.08 13.28
C GLY A 525 21.90 -38.44 13.96
N PHE A 526 20.75 -38.74 14.57
CA PHE A 526 20.46 -40.08 15.08
C PHE A 526 20.54 -41.15 13.98
N PHE A 527 19.97 -40.90 12.81
CA PHE A 527 20.02 -41.82 11.68
C PHE A 527 21.42 -41.93 11.07
N LEU A 528 22.20 -40.85 11.07
CA LEU A 528 23.60 -40.87 10.67
C LEU A 528 24.45 -41.74 11.61
N ILE A 529 24.26 -41.58 12.93
CA ILE A 529 24.93 -42.40 13.96
C ILE A 529 24.49 -43.86 13.84
N LEU A 530 23.18 -44.12 13.69
CA LEU A 530 22.65 -45.47 13.53
C LEU A 530 23.19 -46.14 12.26
N GLY A 531 23.23 -45.42 11.14
CA GLY A 531 23.82 -45.89 9.89
C GLY A 531 25.31 -46.22 10.05
N PHE A 532 26.07 -45.37 10.75
CA PHE A 532 27.47 -45.64 11.06
C PHE A 532 27.65 -46.90 11.93
N LEU A 533 26.84 -47.07 12.98
CA LEU A 533 26.87 -48.27 13.84
C LEU A 533 26.54 -49.54 13.04
N ILE A 534 25.56 -49.49 12.13
CA ILE A 534 25.22 -50.61 11.25
C ILE A 534 26.41 -50.96 10.35
N ILE A 535 27.07 -49.96 9.74
CA ILE A 535 28.26 -50.19 8.90
C ILE A 535 29.39 -50.82 9.71
N VAL A 536 29.69 -50.32 10.90
CA VAL A 536 30.71 -50.87 11.80
C VAL A 536 30.37 -52.32 12.18
N PHE A 537 29.11 -52.59 12.53
CA PHE A 537 28.65 -53.93 12.86
C PHE A 537 28.81 -54.90 11.68
N LEU A 538 28.45 -54.49 10.47
CA LEU A 538 28.62 -55.29 9.25
C LEU A 538 30.10 -55.57 8.95
N LEU A 539 30.99 -54.59 9.17
CA LEU A 539 32.43 -54.76 9.02
C LEU A 539 33.01 -55.74 10.06
N LEU A 540 32.55 -55.67 11.32
CA LEU A 540 32.94 -56.60 12.37
C LEU A 540 32.45 -58.03 12.08
N LEU A 541 31.20 -58.20 11.64
CA LEU A 541 30.67 -59.51 11.20
C LEU A 541 31.47 -60.09 10.03
N ARG A 542 31.83 -59.26 9.05
CA ARG A 542 32.66 -59.69 7.92
C ARG A 542 34.05 -60.10 8.37
N ARG A 543 34.64 -59.42 9.36
CA ARG A 543 35.94 -59.79 9.93
C ARG A 543 35.86 -61.07 10.76
N ALA A 544 34.81 -61.26 11.54
CA ALA A 544 34.58 -62.48 12.32
C ALA A 544 34.44 -63.71 11.41
N LYS A 545 33.63 -63.62 10.34
CA LYS A 545 33.52 -64.69 9.33
C LYS A 545 34.84 -65.05 8.64
N LYS A 546 35.78 -64.09 8.56
CA LYS A 546 37.11 -64.29 7.96
C LYS A 546 38.13 -64.88 8.94
N LEU A 547 37.80 -64.93 10.24
CA LEU A 547 38.61 -65.56 11.28
C LEU A 547 38.13 -66.99 11.60
N GLU A 548 36.88 -67.33 11.23
CA GLU A 548 36.32 -68.68 11.31
C GLU A 548 36.61 -69.54 10.05
N SER A 549 37.14 -68.91 8.98
CA SER A 549 37.69 -69.57 7.78
C SER A 549 39.20 -69.63 7.84
#